data_AF-A0A1U6J0V2-F1
#
_entry.id   AF-A0A1U6J0V2-F1
#
_cell.length_a   1.000
_cell.length_b   1.000
_cell.length_c   1.000
_cell.angle_alpha   90.00
_cell.angle_beta   90.00
_cell.angle_gamma   90.00
#
_symmetry.space_group_name_H-M   'P 1'
#
loop_
_entity.id
_entity.type
_entity.pdbx_description
1 polymer ?
#
loop_
_entity_poly.entity_id
_entity_poly.type
_entity_poly.pdbx_seq_one_letter_code
_entity_poly.pdbx_strand_id
1 'polypeptide(L)'
;MSVPNCSRFLVECITCCPDKQPGLREDEVYGLYLSWCFLNGEEPIASASLWIAMRRQTRVEPYVRGGQLVWPGLSMTGPAALDYILSSQPSLV
;
A
#
# COMPACT_ATOMS: atom_id res chain seq x y z
N MET A 1 -7.96 -2.24 -18.71
CA MET A 1 -9.03 -2.31 -17.70
C MET A 1 -8.39 -1.99 -16.34
N SER A 2 -8.73 -0.86 -15.71
CA SER A 2 -8.34 -0.61 -14.33
C SER A 2 -9.12 -1.59 -13.44
N VAL A 3 -8.45 -2.27 -12.52
CA VAL A 3 -9.14 -3.00 -11.47
C VAL A 3 -9.75 -1.92 -10.54
N PRO A 4 -11.08 -1.75 -10.50
CA PRO A 4 -11.72 -0.60 -9.84
C PRO A 4 -11.28 -0.45 -8.38
N ASN A 5 -11.06 -1.59 -7.72
CA ASN A 5 -10.74 -1.70 -6.31
C ASN A 5 -9.34 -1.18 -5.98
N CYS A 6 -8.36 -1.40 -6.86
CA CYS A 6 -7.00 -0.88 -6.68
C CYS A 6 -6.96 0.64 -6.79
N SER A 7 -7.66 1.21 -7.78
CA SER A 7 -7.64 2.65 -7.97
C SER A 7 -8.27 3.39 -6.79
N ARG A 8 -9.34 2.82 -6.20
CA ARG A 8 -9.96 3.35 -4.98
C ARG A 8 -9.03 3.22 -3.77
N PHE A 9 -8.43 2.05 -3.55
CA PHE A 9 -7.41 1.84 -2.52
C PHE A 9 -6.29 2.88 -2.59
N LEU A 10 -5.72 3.12 -3.77
CA LEU A 10 -4.60 4.05 -3.94
C LEU A 10 -4.98 5.50 -3.64
N VAL A 11 -6.24 5.90 -3.86
CA VAL A 11 -6.72 7.24 -3.49
C VAL A 11 -6.99 7.34 -1.99
N GLU A 12 -7.55 6.31 -1.39
CA GLU A 12 -7.95 6.34 0.02
C GLU A 12 -6.79 6.11 0.99
N CYS A 13 -5.80 5.30 0.60
CA CYS A 13 -4.81 4.75 1.53
C CYS A 13 -3.36 5.14 1.23
N ILE A 14 -3.05 5.66 0.04
CA ILE A 14 -1.69 6.02 -0.37
C ILE A 14 -1.60 7.52 -0.60
N THR A 15 -0.60 8.15 0.01
CA THR A 15 -0.30 9.57 -0.20
C THR A 15 1.16 9.78 -0.57
N CYS A 16 1.42 10.80 -1.38
CA CYS A 16 2.77 11.21 -1.72
C CYS A 16 3.36 12.03 -0.58
N CYS A 17 4.43 11.54 0.02
CA CYS A 17 5.20 12.19 1.06
C CYS A 17 6.70 12.14 0.69
N PRO A 18 7.21 13.13 -0.05
CA PRO A 18 8.58 13.13 -0.59
C PRO A 18 9.66 13.00 0.48
N ASP A 19 9.39 13.50 1.69
CA ASP A 19 10.32 13.49 2.81
C ASP A 19 10.41 12.12 3.51
N LYS A 20 9.51 11.17 3.19
CA LYS A 20 9.49 9.86 3.85
C LYS A 20 10.56 8.93 3.27
N GLN A 21 11.58 8.65 4.08
CA GLN A 21 12.65 7.70 3.76
C GLN A 21 12.92 6.75 4.94
N PRO A 22 12.97 5.41 4.71
CA PRO A 22 12.54 4.74 3.49
C PRO A 22 11.02 4.94 3.28
N GLY A 23 10.57 4.97 2.02
CA GLY A 23 9.15 4.99 1.69
C GLY A 23 8.47 3.66 2.06
N LEU A 24 7.35 3.32 1.41
CA LEU A 24 6.61 2.10 1.74
C LEU A 24 7.26 0.85 1.15
N ARG A 25 7.40 -0.20 1.96
CA ARG A 25 7.87 -1.52 1.50
C ARG A 25 6.73 -2.36 0.91
N GLU A 26 7.04 -3.39 0.12
CA GLU A 26 6.03 -4.27 -0.48
C GLU A 26 5.12 -4.97 0.54
N ASP A 27 5.66 -5.40 1.67
CA ASP A 27 4.93 -6.03 2.76
C ASP A 27 3.96 -5.04 3.42
N GLU A 28 4.41 -3.79 3.61
CA GLU A 28 3.58 -2.70 4.14
C GLU A 28 2.44 -2.34 3.19
N VAL A 29 2.72 -2.22 1.89
CA VAL A 29 1.68 -1.87 0.93
C VAL A 29 0.68 -3.01 0.75
N TYR A 30 1.15 -4.25 0.63
CA TYR A 30 0.24 -5.38 0.44
C TYR A 30 -0.57 -5.65 1.71
N GLY A 31 0.03 -5.52 2.90
CA GLY A 31 -0.69 -5.61 4.17
C GLY A 31 -1.76 -4.54 4.31
N LEU A 32 -1.44 -3.28 3.98
CA LEU A 32 -2.42 -2.19 3.95
C LEU A 32 -3.59 -2.47 2.98
N TYR A 33 -3.27 -3.03 1.81
CA TYR A 33 -4.27 -3.42 0.81
C TYR A 33 -5.18 -4.54 1.32
N LEU A 34 -4.64 -5.54 2.01
CA LEU A 34 -5.44 -6.61 2.63
C LEU A 34 -6.37 -6.08 3.72
N SER A 35 -5.88 -5.19 4.60
CA SER A 35 -6.72 -4.51 5.60
C SER A 35 -7.83 -3.69 4.93
N TRP A 36 -7.51 -2.94 3.87
CA TRP A 36 -8.52 -2.18 3.14
C TRP A 36 -9.57 -3.09 2.48
N CYS A 37 -9.15 -4.21 1.88
CA CYS A 37 -10.05 -5.21 1.32
C CYS A 37 -10.99 -5.78 2.39
N PHE A 38 -10.46 -6.15 3.56
CA PHE A 38 -11.25 -6.66 4.68
C PHE A 38 -12.29 -5.65 5.16
N LEU A 39 -11.90 -4.38 5.35
CA LEU A 39 -12.80 -3.32 5.79
C LEU A 39 -13.89 -2.96 4.77
N ASN A 40 -13.63 -3.15 3.48
CA ASN A 40 -14.57 -2.83 2.40
C ASN A 40 -15.34 -4.05 1.87
N GLY A 41 -15.06 -5.26 2.36
CA GLY A 41 -15.66 -6.50 1.86
C GLY A 41 -15.24 -6.85 0.43
N GLU A 42 -14.04 -6.45 0.02
CA GLU A 42 -13.50 -6.67 -1.33
C GLU A 42 -12.56 -7.88 -1.35
N GLU A 43 -12.57 -8.64 -2.45
CA GLU A 43 -11.61 -9.74 -2.64
C GLU A 43 -10.21 -9.20 -3.01
N PRO A 44 -9.15 -9.64 -2.31
CA PRO A 44 -7.79 -9.25 -2.64
C PRO A 44 -7.36 -9.78 -4.01
N ILE A 45 -6.66 -8.94 -4.77
CA ILE A 45 -6.00 -9.39 -6.00
C ILE A 45 -4.54 -9.77 -5.76
N ALA A 46 -3.95 -10.40 -6.78
CA ALA A 46 -2.52 -10.69 -6.81
C ALA A 46 -1.69 -9.40 -6.69
N SER A 47 -0.64 -9.45 -5.86
CA SER A 47 0.29 -8.33 -5.63
C SER A 47 0.87 -7.76 -6.92
N ALA A 48 1.17 -8.60 -7.92
CA ALA A 48 1.63 -8.16 -9.24
C ALA A 48 0.68 -7.16 -9.91
N SER A 49 -0.63 -7.39 -9.83
CA SER A 49 -1.64 -6.49 -10.38
C SER A 49 -1.70 -5.17 -9.62
N LEU A 50 -1.53 -5.21 -8.29
CA LEU A 50 -1.43 -4.01 -7.45
C LEU A 50 -0.19 -3.18 -7.81
N TRP A 51 0.97 -3.80 -8.02
CA TRP A 51 2.19 -3.11 -8.44
C TRP A 51 2.08 -2.44 -9.81
N ILE A 52 1.32 -3.04 -10.73
CA ILE A 52 1.02 -2.41 -12.03
C ILE A 52 0.12 -1.18 -11.83
N ALA A 53 -0.90 -1.28 -10.98
CA ALA A 53 -1.79 -0.16 -10.67
C ALA A 53 -1.02 0.98 -9.99
N MET A 54 -0.16 0.67 -9.02
CA MET A 54 0.67 1.65 -8.32
C MET A 54 1.58 2.42 -9.27
N ARG A 55 2.34 1.74 -10.13
CA ARG A 55 3.20 2.39 -11.13
C ARG A 55 2.41 3.33 -12.03
N ARG A 56 1.24 2.88 -12.50
CA ARG A 56 0.39 3.68 -13.39
C ARG A 56 -0.19 4.92 -12.70
N GLN A 57 -0.61 4.81 -11.44
CA GLN A 57 -1.35 5.87 -10.75
C GLN A 57 -0.45 6.84 -9.99
N THR A 58 0.61 6.35 -9.36
CA THR A 58 1.55 7.19 -8.59
C THR A 58 2.67 7.76 -9.46
N ARG A 59 2.97 7.11 -10.60
CA ARG A 59 4.18 7.37 -11.41
C ARG A 59 5.49 7.27 -10.64
N VAL A 60 5.47 6.59 -9.48
CA VAL A 60 6.66 6.28 -8.68
C VAL A 60 7.22 4.96 -9.16
N GLU A 61 8.52 4.95 -9.46
CA GLU A 61 9.26 3.72 -9.73
C GLU A 61 9.83 3.17 -8.42
N PRO A 62 9.51 1.92 -8.06
CA PRO A 62 10.08 1.29 -6.89
C PRO A 62 11.53 0.87 -7.15
N TYR A 63 12.29 0.70 -6.07
CA TYR A 63 13.65 0.17 -6.13
C TYR A 63 13.85 -0.93 -5.09
N VAL A 64 14.84 -1.79 -5.33
CA VAL A 64 15.18 -2.88 -4.39
C VAL A 64 16.18 -2.37 -3.35
N ARG A 65 15.86 -2.56 -2.07
CA ARG A 65 16.75 -2.26 -0.94
C ARG A 65 16.76 -3.45 0.01
N GLY A 66 17.92 -4.06 0.22
CA GLY A 66 18.05 -5.20 1.14
C GLY A 66 17.19 -6.42 0.77
N GLY A 67 16.95 -6.63 -0.53
CA GLY A 67 16.11 -7.72 -1.03
C GLY A 67 14.60 -7.43 -1.01
N GLN A 68 14.18 -6.25 -0.57
CA GLN A 68 12.77 -5.84 -0.55
C GLN A 68 12.50 -4.73 -1.56
N LEU A 69 11.31 -4.77 -2.17
CA LEU A 69 10.84 -3.70 -3.05
C LEU A 69 10.33 -2.52 -2.20
N VAL A 70 10.83 -1.31 -2.48
CA VAL A 70 10.50 -0.08 -1.77
C VAL A 70 9.95 0.96 -2.74
N TRP A 71 8.83 1.57 -2.37
CA TRP A 71 8.17 2.67 -3.06
C TRP A 71 8.57 4.00 -2.41
N PRO A 72 9.54 4.74 -2.96
CA PRO A 72 10.02 5.99 -2.37
C PRO A 72 8.95 7.06 -2.36
N GLY A 73 8.98 7.93 -1.36
CA GLY A 73 8.11 9.10 -1.32
C GLY A 73 6.62 8.77 -1.19
N LEU A 74 6.26 7.54 -0.84
CA LEU A 74 4.90 7.14 -0.52
C LEU A 74 4.74 6.93 0.99
N SER A 75 3.56 7.24 1.51
CA SER A 75 3.15 6.93 2.88
C SER A 75 1.73 6.33 2.89
N MET A 76 1.47 5.51 3.90
CA MET A 76 0.12 5.03 4.24
C MET A 76 -0.67 6.14 4.93
N THR A 77 -1.97 6.20 4.67
CA THR A 77 -2.92 7.11 5.30
C THR A 77 -4.31 6.45 5.42
N GLY A 78 -5.20 7.07 6.17
CA GLY A 78 -6.59 6.66 6.27
C GLY A 78 -6.86 5.50 7.25
N PRO A 79 -8.14 5.08 7.37
CA PRO A 79 -8.58 4.09 8.37
C PRO A 79 -7.93 2.72 8.20
N ALA A 80 -7.66 2.29 6.97
CA ALA A 80 -6.97 1.03 6.70
C ALA A 80 -5.53 1.03 7.22
N ALA A 81 -4.87 2.20 7.29
CA ALA A 81 -3.53 2.29 7.86
C ALA A 81 -3.54 2.02 9.37
N LEU A 82 -4.56 2.50 10.08
CA LEU A 82 -4.74 2.19 11.49
C LEU A 82 -4.96 0.69 11.71
N ASP A 83 -5.86 0.08 10.94
CA ASP A 83 -6.13 -1.37 11.01
C ASP A 83 -4.89 -2.21 10.68
N TYR A 84 -4.13 -1.80 9.65
CA TYR A 84 -2.86 -2.45 9.31
C TYR A 84 -1.84 -2.33 10.44
N ILE A 85 -1.70 -1.18 11.10
CA ILE A 85 -0.78 -1.01 12.24
C ILE A 85 -1.21 -1.92 13.40
N LEU A 86 -2.50 -1.96 13.74
CA LEU A 86 -3.01 -2.80 14.81
C LEU A 86 -2.83 -4.30 14.53
N SER A 87 -2.99 -4.74 13.27
CA SER A 87 -2.84 -6.14 12.88
C SER A 87 -1.39 -6.58 12.70
N SER A 88 -0.52 -5.69 12.18
CA SER A 88 0.90 -5.99 11.93
C SER A 88 1.79 -5.77 13.16
N GLN A 89 1.36 -4.96 14.12
CA GLN A 89 2.05 -4.69 15.39
C GLN A 89 1.09 -4.85 16.58
N PRO A 90 0.72 -6.10 16.92
CA PRO A 90 -0.20 -6.36 18.03
C PRO A 90 0.35 -5.96 19.41
N SER A 91 1.64 -5.62 19.51
CA SER A 91 2.31 -5.18 20.75
C SER A 91 2.25 -3.68 21.01
N LEU A 92 1.55 -2.89 20.20
CA LEU A 92 1.45 -1.44 20.34
C LEU A 92 0.25 -0.97 21.20
N VAL A 93 -0.39 -1.90 21.93
CA VAL A 93 -1.55 -1.65 22.81
C VAL A 93 -1.25 -2.10 24.22
#